data_AF-A0A0L0C1M8-F1
#
_entry.id   AF-A0A0L0C1M8-F1
#
_cell.length_a   1.000
_cell.length_b   1.000
_cell.length_c   1.000
_cell.angle_alpha   90.00
_cell.angle_beta   90.00
_cell.angle_gamma   90.00
#
_symmetry.space_group_name_H-M   'P 1'
#
loop_
_entity.id
_entity.type
_entity.pdbx_description
1 polymer ?
#
loop_
_entity_poly.entity_id
_entity_poly.type
_entity_poly.pdbx_seq_one_letter_code
_entity_poly.pdbx_strand_id
1 'polypeptide(L)'
;MYESYRFLNSLFRATIIPGVFIIIWLTGLISLATVQICLIGFSVVFIVLPLIFRYSVTIQRGILFLTFITYPRDLDLNNPSSVGLYATRSFFLDVPDSDVEKEQDDSEHGVLSHKPATVRIGVWHVLPKQVVKRFAKEMQLGPDAHEDLQNVTDIKDDNLDELEPELKSTFPIVNSENEQLFYERLLKMPDNNIVLYCHGNTASRGSGHRIDVYKLLRNLGYHVISFDYRGYGDSDDVSPTEEGVVRDALAVYYYIRNITTNPVFIWGHSLGTGVATNMLSKLNNLDEKGVRGVILEAPFTNIKDEIRMHPFARPFKHLPWFDHTISRPMYANSLRFESDQHISEFRQPILIVHAEDDYVVPFQLGYRLYRIALDTRGKAWGPVEFHRFEGSRKYGHKFICHAPELPDLIRNFINNYRNEIF
;
A
#
# COMPACT_ATOMS: atom_id res chain seq x y z
N MET A 1 -17.38 -14.58 -36.31
CA MET A 1 -16.55 -15.80 -36.50
C MET A 1 -15.52 -15.96 -35.38
N TYR A 2 -14.71 -14.94 -35.05
CA TYR A 2 -13.70 -15.01 -33.97
C TYR A 2 -14.32 -15.19 -32.57
N GLU A 3 -15.39 -14.47 -32.24
CA GLU A 3 -16.10 -14.61 -30.95
C GLU A 3 -16.72 -16.00 -30.77
N SER A 4 -17.37 -16.52 -31.81
CA SER A 4 -17.98 -17.85 -31.82
C SER A 4 -16.93 -18.95 -31.64
N TYR A 5 -15.78 -18.84 -32.31
CA TYR A 5 -14.65 -19.75 -32.15
C TYR A 5 -14.06 -19.72 -30.73
N ARG A 6 -13.89 -18.52 -30.16
CA ARG A 6 -13.40 -18.36 -28.77
C ARG A 6 -14.39 -18.97 -27.77
N PHE A 7 -15.69 -18.73 -27.96
CA PHE A 7 -16.75 -19.32 -27.13
C PHE A 7 -16.76 -20.85 -27.20
N LEU A 8 -16.74 -21.43 -28.41
CA LEU A 8 -16.71 -22.88 -28.63
C LEU A 8 -15.45 -23.52 -28.02
N ASN A 9 -14.28 -22.89 -28.19
CA ASN A 9 -13.03 -23.39 -27.61
C ASN A 9 -13.03 -23.31 -26.07
N SER A 10 -13.57 -22.24 -25.49
CA SER A 10 -13.74 -22.11 -24.04
C SER A 10 -14.77 -23.11 -23.48
N LEU A 11 -15.88 -23.32 -24.18
CA LEU A 11 -16.89 -24.32 -23.81
C LEU A 11 -16.31 -25.73 -23.87
N PHE A 12 -15.58 -26.06 -24.93
CA PHE A 12 -14.88 -27.33 -25.06
C PHE A 12 -13.87 -27.55 -23.93
N ARG A 13 -13.04 -26.55 -23.61
CA ARG A 13 -12.09 -26.64 -22.48
C ARG A 13 -12.79 -26.81 -21.13
N ALA A 14 -13.94 -26.17 -20.92
CA ALA A 14 -14.72 -26.30 -19.70
C ALA A 14 -15.38 -27.69 -19.55
N THR A 15 -15.63 -28.40 -20.64
CA THR A 15 -16.25 -29.73 -20.63
C THR A 15 -15.26 -30.90 -20.64
N ILE A 16 -13.98 -30.66 -20.97
CA ILE A 16 -12.92 -31.69 -20.95
C ILE A 16 -12.81 -32.35 -19.56
N ILE A 17 -12.72 -31.57 -18.48
CA ILE A 17 -12.49 -32.11 -17.13
C ILE A 17 -13.67 -33.01 -16.68
N PRO A 18 -14.94 -32.57 -16.74
CA PRO A 18 -16.08 -33.46 -16.50
C PRO A 18 -16.12 -34.68 -17.43
N GLY A 19 -15.79 -34.50 -18.71
CA GLY A 19 -15.74 -35.58 -19.69
C GLY A 19 -14.69 -36.64 -19.37
N VAL A 20 -13.53 -36.26 -18.86
CA VAL A 20 -12.47 -37.18 -18.42
C VAL A 20 -12.95 -38.06 -17.27
N PHE A 21 -13.65 -37.51 -16.26
CA PHE A 21 -14.20 -38.31 -15.17
C PHE A 21 -15.21 -39.36 -15.69
N ILE A 22 -16.06 -38.99 -16.65
CA ILE A 22 -17.04 -39.90 -17.25
C ILE A 22 -16.31 -41.00 -18.05
N ILE A 23 -15.30 -40.66 -18.84
CA ILE A 23 -14.53 -41.63 -19.65
C ILE A 23 -13.78 -42.63 -18.75
N ILE A 24 -13.10 -42.16 -17.69
CA ILE A 24 -12.38 -43.03 -16.76
C ILE A 24 -13.35 -44.00 -16.07
N TRP A 25 -14.56 -43.55 -15.74
CA TRP A 25 -15.60 -44.43 -15.22
C TRP A 25 -16.09 -45.46 -16.24
N LEU A 26 -16.31 -45.07 -17.49
CA LEU A 26 -16.69 -46.00 -18.56
C LEU A 26 -15.63 -47.09 -18.80
N THR A 27 -14.36 -46.81 -18.48
CA THR A 27 -13.26 -47.81 -18.52
C THR A 27 -13.16 -48.69 -17.27
N GLY A 28 -14.00 -48.48 -16.26
CA GLY A 28 -14.00 -49.24 -15.01
C GLY A 28 -12.86 -48.90 -14.04
N LEU A 29 -12.05 -47.87 -14.33
CA LEU A 29 -10.90 -47.47 -13.52
C LEU A 29 -11.29 -46.75 -12.22
N ILE A 30 -12.48 -46.14 -12.16
CA ILE A 30 -13.04 -45.50 -10.97
C ILE A 30 -14.49 -45.90 -10.75
N SER A 31 -14.95 -45.82 -9.50
CA SER A 31 -16.34 -46.11 -9.14
C SER A 31 -17.29 -44.97 -9.54
N LEU A 32 -18.59 -45.28 -9.68
CA LEU A 32 -19.62 -44.25 -9.88
C LEU A 32 -19.64 -43.22 -8.75
N ALA A 33 -19.42 -43.65 -7.51
CA ALA A 33 -19.35 -42.76 -6.35
C ALA A 33 -18.19 -41.77 -6.47
N THR A 34 -17.03 -42.23 -6.97
CA THR A 34 -15.86 -41.38 -7.25
C THR A 34 -16.20 -40.31 -8.29
N VAL A 35 -16.89 -40.67 -9.37
CA VAL A 35 -17.34 -39.71 -10.39
C VAL A 35 -18.28 -38.67 -9.79
N GLN A 36 -19.26 -39.10 -8.99
CA GLN A 36 -20.21 -38.19 -8.35
C GLN A 36 -19.50 -37.19 -7.45
N ILE A 37 -18.56 -37.66 -6.61
CA ILE A 37 -17.74 -36.78 -5.76
C ILE A 37 -16.93 -35.79 -6.61
N CYS A 38 -16.27 -36.26 -7.68
CA CYS A 38 -15.50 -35.39 -8.58
C CYS A 38 -16.37 -34.34 -9.28
N LEU A 39 -17.58 -34.70 -9.75
CA LEU A 39 -18.52 -33.79 -10.39
C LEU A 39 -19.12 -32.78 -9.40
N ILE A 40 -19.41 -33.20 -8.17
CA ILE A 40 -19.85 -32.29 -7.10
C ILE A 40 -18.73 -31.31 -6.78
N GLY A 41 -17.50 -31.79 -6.55
CA GLY A 41 -16.34 -30.94 -6.31
C GLY A 41 -16.10 -29.95 -7.45
N PHE A 42 -16.19 -30.41 -8.69
CA PHE A 42 -16.10 -29.55 -9.88
C PHE A 42 -17.21 -28.48 -9.87
N SER A 43 -18.45 -28.86 -9.62
CA SER A 43 -19.58 -27.92 -9.59
C SER A 43 -19.43 -26.88 -8.48
N VAL A 44 -18.96 -27.29 -7.29
CA VAL A 44 -18.69 -26.37 -6.18
C VAL A 44 -17.61 -25.35 -6.58
N VAL A 45 -16.48 -25.83 -7.10
CA VAL A 45 -15.32 -24.99 -7.41
C VAL A 45 -15.55 -24.08 -8.61
N PHE A 46 -16.20 -24.57 -9.67
CA PHE A 46 -16.29 -23.87 -10.95
C PHE A 46 -17.63 -23.18 -11.20
N ILE A 47 -18.67 -23.47 -10.42
CA ILE A 47 -20.01 -22.87 -10.56
C ILE A 47 -20.43 -22.17 -9.26
N VAL A 48 -20.49 -22.89 -8.15
CA VAL A 48 -21.04 -22.36 -6.88
C VAL A 48 -20.17 -21.24 -6.33
N LEU A 49 -18.85 -21.45 -6.16
CA LEU A 49 -17.94 -20.44 -5.63
C LEU A 49 -17.89 -19.16 -6.49
N PRO A 50 -17.77 -19.22 -7.83
CA PRO A 50 -17.84 -18.03 -8.66
C PRO A 50 -19.17 -17.27 -8.57
N LEU A 51 -20.30 -17.97 -8.41
CA LEU A 51 -21.60 -17.33 -8.23
C LEU A 51 -21.71 -16.67 -6.84
N ILE A 52 -21.23 -17.32 -5.79
CA ILE A 52 -21.16 -16.72 -4.44
C ILE A 52 -20.31 -15.44 -4.50
N PHE A 53 -19.13 -15.49 -5.12
CA PHE A 53 -18.28 -14.32 -5.29
C PHE A 53 -19.00 -13.20 -6.05
N ARG A 54 -19.69 -13.52 -7.15
CA ARG A 54 -20.42 -12.56 -7.97
C ARG A 54 -21.45 -11.74 -7.18
N TYR A 55 -22.18 -12.38 -6.29
CA TYR A 55 -23.31 -11.75 -5.58
C TYR A 55 -22.96 -11.26 -4.17
N SER A 56 -21.76 -11.56 -3.65
CA SER A 56 -21.34 -11.13 -2.31
C SER A 56 -20.23 -10.07 -2.37
N VAL A 57 -20.61 -8.81 -2.15
CA VAL A 57 -19.65 -7.69 -2.05
C VAL A 57 -18.70 -7.89 -0.86
N THR A 58 -19.20 -8.42 0.26
CA THR A 58 -18.38 -8.73 1.44
C THR A 58 -17.26 -9.72 1.12
N ILE A 59 -17.55 -10.77 0.35
CA ILE A 59 -16.52 -11.73 -0.09
C ILE A 59 -15.55 -11.08 -1.07
N GLN A 60 -16.03 -10.25 -2.00
CA GLN A 60 -15.17 -9.52 -2.93
C GLN A 60 -14.18 -8.62 -2.19
N ARG A 61 -14.66 -7.83 -1.22
CA ARG A 61 -13.82 -6.97 -0.37
C ARG A 61 -12.88 -7.80 0.50
N GLY A 62 -13.38 -8.86 1.13
CA GLY A 62 -12.57 -9.76 1.98
C GLY A 62 -11.41 -10.40 1.23
N ILE A 63 -11.64 -10.87 -0.01
CA ILE A 63 -10.58 -11.47 -0.84
C ILE A 63 -9.61 -10.40 -1.38
N LEU A 64 -10.10 -9.19 -1.66
CA LEU A 64 -9.25 -8.11 -2.17
C LEU A 64 -8.33 -7.55 -1.09
N PHE A 65 -8.88 -7.22 0.08
CA PHE A 65 -8.13 -6.53 1.14
C PHE A 65 -7.52 -7.47 2.18
N LEU A 66 -7.97 -8.73 2.26
CA LEU A 66 -7.36 -9.77 3.12
C LEU A 66 -7.02 -9.27 4.55
N THR A 67 -7.88 -8.44 5.12
CA THR A 67 -7.66 -7.75 6.41
C THR A 67 -7.49 -8.73 7.57
N PHE A 68 -8.09 -9.92 7.43
CA PHE A 68 -7.98 -11.02 8.39
C PHE A 68 -6.58 -11.67 8.43
N ILE A 69 -5.68 -11.38 7.47
CA ILE A 69 -4.32 -11.91 7.48
C ILE A 69 -3.45 -10.99 8.33
N THR A 70 -3.29 -11.34 9.61
CA THR A 70 -2.39 -10.68 10.55
C THR A 70 -1.16 -11.56 10.78
N TYR A 71 -0.06 -11.27 10.08
CA TYR A 71 1.23 -11.95 10.30
C TYR A 71 2.40 -10.97 10.25
N PRO A 72 3.30 -10.97 11.25
CA PRO A 72 3.28 -11.80 12.46
C PRO A 72 2.06 -11.48 13.37
N ARG A 73 1.59 -12.49 14.12
CA ARG A 73 0.46 -12.32 15.05
C ARG A 73 0.90 -11.53 16.28
N ASP A 74 -0.05 -10.79 16.87
CA ASP A 74 0.11 -10.10 18.15
C ASP A 74 1.24 -9.06 18.18
N LEU A 75 1.47 -8.39 17.05
CA LEU A 75 2.46 -7.33 16.93
C LEU A 75 1.99 -6.08 17.67
N ASP A 76 2.80 -5.59 18.61
CA ASP A 76 2.50 -4.38 19.37
C ASP A 76 2.75 -3.13 18.50
N LEU A 77 1.68 -2.70 17.82
CA LEU A 77 1.70 -1.54 16.95
C LEU A 77 1.82 -0.21 17.72
N ASN A 78 1.60 -0.19 19.04
CA ASN A 78 1.83 0.98 19.88
C ASN A 78 3.30 1.12 20.28
N ASN A 79 4.09 0.04 20.19
CA ASN A 79 5.52 0.03 20.47
C ASN A 79 6.34 -0.39 19.24
N PRO A 80 6.63 0.53 18.29
CA PRO A 80 7.42 0.23 17.09
C PRO A 80 8.84 -0.27 17.40
N SER A 81 9.38 0.03 18.58
CA SER A 81 10.69 -0.48 19.00
C SER A 81 10.70 -2.01 19.13
N SER A 82 9.55 -2.64 19.40
CA SER A 82 9.40 -4.11 19.48
C SER A 82 9.73 -4.83 18.17
N VAL A 83 9.62 -4.14 17.04
CA VAL A 83 9.97 -4.65 15.70
C VAL A 83 11.30 -4.09 15.19
N GLY A 84 12.10 -3.52 16.10
CA GLY A 84 13.41 -2.95 15.79
C GLY A 84 13.34 -1.59 15.10
N LEU A 85 12.25 -0.84 15.27
CA LEU A 85 12.08 0.50 14.69
C LEU A 85 12.03 1.59 15.78
N TYR A 86 13.15 1.77 16.47
CA TYR A 86 13.32 2.76 17.54
C TYR A 86 13.22 4.21 17.05
N ALA A 87 12.92 5.14 17.97
CA ALA A 87 12.64 6.55 17.67
C ALA A 87 11.55 6.73 16.61
N THR A 88 10.46 5.99 16.82
CA THR A 88 9.23 6.05 16.05
C THR A 88 8.08 6.19 17.03
N ARG A 89 7.25 7.21 16.85
CA ARG A 89 6.02 7.38 17.64
C ARG A 89 4.84 6.71 16.94
N SER A 90 3.92 6.17 17.73
CA SER A 90 2.62 5.67 17.28
C SER A 90 1.51 6.59 17.77
N PHE A 91 0.57 6.92 16.89
CA PHE A 91 -0.59 7.74 17.22
C PHE A 91 -1.76 7.39 16.30
N PHE A 92 -2.94 7.91 16.62
CA PHE A 92 -4.14 7.70 15.81
C PHE A 92 -4.62 8.99 15.17
N LEU A 93 -5.22 8.89 13.98
CA LEU A 93 -5.92 9.97 13.32
C LEU A 93 -7.40 9.60 13.12
N ASP A 94 -8.29 10.55 13.41
CA ASP A 94 -9.72 10.40 13.12
C ASP A 94 -10.01 10.86 11.69
N VAL A 95 -10.43 9.92 10.84
CA VAL A 95 -10.78 10.17 9.45
C VAL A 95 -12.29 10.36 9.34
N PRO A 96 -12.80 11.54 8.94
CA PRO A 96 -14.21 11.73 8.71
C PRO A 96 -14.72 10.79 7.62
N ASP A 97 -15.84 10.11 7.88
CA ASP A 97 -16.46 9.20 6.94
C ASP A 97 -17.98 9.38 6.93
N SER A 98 -18.51 9.77 5.76
CA SER A 98 -19.95 9.87 5.54
C SER A 98 -20.63 8.52 5.39
N ASP A 99 -19.85 7.46 5.11
CA ASP A 99 -20.36 6.14 4.74
C ASP A 99 -20.52 5.22 5.97
N VAL A 100 -20.08 5.66 7.15
CA VAL A 100 -20.25 4.95 8.42
C VAL A 100 -21.50 5.48 9.12
N GLU A 101 -22.51 4.62 9.29
CA GLU A 101 -23.70 4.94 10.10
C GLU A 101 -23.30 5.03 11.58
N LYS A 102 -23.80 6.06 12.29
CA LYS A 102 -23.62 6.12 13.75
C LYS A 102 -24.41 5.00 14.40
N GLU A 103 -23.77 4.23 15.29
CA GLU A 103 -24.53 3.55 16.34
C GLU A 103 -25.30 4.62 17.13
N GLN A 104 -26.61 4.44 17.27
CA GLN A 104 -27.46 5.34 18.04
C GLN A 104 -26.99 5.35 19.49
N ASP A 105 -26.48 6.49 19.94
CA ASP A 105 -26.26 6.75 21.36
C ASP A 105 -27.65 6.90 22.00
N ASP A 106 -28.05 5.92 22.82
CA ASP A 106 -29.28 5.89 23.62
C ASP A 106 -29.26 6.94 24.76
N SER A 107 -28.69 8.12 24.50
CA SER A 107 -28.80 9.25 25.42
C SER A 107 -30.12 9.97 25.15
N GLU A 108 -31.11 9.72 26.02
CA GLU A 108 -32.20 10.64 26.28
C GLU A 108 -31.59 12.04 26.49
N HIS A 109 -31.65 12.92 25.49
CA HIS A 109 -31.74 14.39 25.55
C HIS A 109 -31.36 15.01 24.20
N GLY A 110 -32.25 14.88 23.22
CA GLY A 110 -32.75 15.98 22.37
C GLY A 110 -31.80 17.00 21.72
N VAL A 111 -30.53 16.69 21.46
CA VAL A 111 -29.65 17.53 20.62
C VAL A 111 -28.92 16.67 19.59
N LEU A 112 -29.50 16.57 18.39
CA LEU A 112 -28.90 15.91 17.22
C LEU A 112 -27.66 16.68 16.74
N SER A 113 -26.49 16.43 17.32
CA SER A 113 -25.24 16.88 16.72
C SER A 113 -24.91 15.99 15.51
N HIS A 114 -25.05 16.53 14.30
CA HIS A 114 -24.62 15.89 13.05
C HIS A 114 -23.09 16.00 12.90
N LYS A 115 -22.32 15.52 13.89
CA LYS A 115 -20.89 15.21 13.63
C LYS A 115 -20.82 14.01 12.68
N PRO A 116 -20.04 14.04 11.59
CA PRO A 116 -19.82 12.86 10.76
C PRO A 116 -19.24 11.72 11.60
N ALA A 117 -19.55 10.48 11.26
CA ALA A 117 -18.86 9.34 11.86
C ALA A 117 -17.37 9.42 11.48
N THR A 118 -16.50 8.96 12.37
CA THR A 118 -15.05 8.98 12.17
C THR A 118 -14.51 7.57 12.24
N VAL A 119 -13.53 7.26 11.39
CA VAL A 119 -12.77 6.02 11.42
C VAL A 119 -11.39 6.34 11.93
N ARG A 120 -10.99 5.72 13.03
CA ARG A 120 -9.67 5.93 13.61
C ARG A 120 -8.64 5.04 12.92
N ILE A 121 -7.57 5.64 12.42
CA ILE A 121 -6.46 4.92 11.76
C ILE A 121 -5.16 5.05 12.54
N GLY A 122 -4.40 3.96 12.64
CA GLY A 122 -3.09 3.92 13.30
C GLY A 122 -1.98 4.45 12.39
N VAL A 123 -1.14 5.34 12.91
CA VAL A 123 -0.08 6.04 12.18
C VAL A 123 1.24 5.94 12.94
N TRP A 124 2.32 5.72 12.20
CA TRP A 124 3.70 5.78 12.67
C TRP A 124 4.44 6.93 12.02
N HIS A 125 5.24 7.64 12.81
CA HIS A 125 6.19 8.66 12.34
C HIS A 125 7.59 8.26 12.79
N VAL A 126 8.42 7.87 11.82
CA VAL A 126 9.80 7.43 11.98
C VAL A 126 10.74 8.62 11.77
N LEU A 127 11.67 8.85 12.70
CA LEU A 127 12.65 9.93 12.57
C LEU A 127 13.87 9.53 11.73
N PRO A 128 14.43 10.50 10.96
CA PRO A 128 15.72 10.36 10.28
C PRO A 128 16.84 9.92 11.23
N LYS A 129 17.73 9.03 10.76
CA LYS A 129 18.73 8.41 11.65
C LYS A 129 19.74 9.43 12.22
N GLN A 130 20.09 10.46 11.46
CA GLN A 130 20.97 11.55 11.91
C GLN A 130 20.35 12.40 13.03
N VAL A 131 19.06 12.70 12.95
CA VAL A 131 18.32 13.40 14.01
C VAL A 131 18.29 12.54 15.27
N VAL A 132 18.07 11.24 15.10
CA VAL A 132 17.99 10.31 16.22
C VAL A 132 19.32 10.18 16.96
N LYS A 133 20.45 10.24 16.25
CA LYS A 133 21.78 10.30 16.86
C LYS A 133 21.94 11.54 17.76
N ARG A 134 21.45 12.71 17.34
CA ARG A 134 21.58 13.99 18.08
C ARG A 134 20.77 14.03 19.37
N PHE A 135 19.60 13.39 19.37
CA PHE A 135 18.66 13.40 20.49
C PHE A 135 18.50 12.04 21.19
N ALA A 136 19.47 11.13 21.02
CA ALA A 136 19.40 9.77 21.57
C ALA A 136 19.23 9.76 23.10
N LYS A 137 19.83 10.73 23.78
CA LYS A 137 19.77 10.90 25.23
C LYS A 137 18.38 11.38 25.66
N GLU A 138 17.87 12.42 25.02
CA GLU A 138 16.56 13.03 25.33
C GLU A 138 15.42 12.02 25.08
N MET A 139 15.54 11.18 24.06
CA MET A 139 14.60 10.10 23.74
C MET A 139 14.78 8.82 24.57
N GLN A 140 15.78 8.76 25.46
CA GLN A 140 16.00 7.62 26.37
C GLN A 140 16.15 6.27 25.63
N LEU A 141 16.88 6.25 24.51
CA LEU A 141 17.00 5.05 23.68
C LEU A 141 17.74 3.90 24.38
N GLY A 142 17.36 2.66 24.07
CA GLY A 142 18.01 1.45 24.60
C GLY A 142 19.40 1.16 24.00
N PRO A 143 20.12 0.15 24.53
CA PRO A 143 21.46 -0.24 24.06
C PRO A 143 21.51 -0.61 22.57
N ASP A 144 20.54 -1.37 22.06
CA ASP A 144 20.48 -1.81 20.66
C ASP A 144 20.42 -0.62 19.70
N ALA A 145 19.67 0.43 20.06
CA ALA A 145 19.62 1.66 19.28
C ALA A 145 20.95 2.40 19.31
N HIS A 146 21.66 2.41 20.44
CA HIS A 146 22.98 3.03 20.53
C HIS A 146 24.01 2.30 19.67
N GLU A 147 23.97 0.97 19.60
CA GLU A 147 24.82 0.16 18.72
C GLU A 147 24.57 0.49 17.24
N ASP A 148 23.30 0.54 16.81
CA ASP A 148 22.94 0.87 15.42
C ASP A 148 23.33 2.31 15.03
N LEU A 149 23.48 3.22 16.01
CA LEU A 149 23.86 4.62 15.79
C LEU A 149 25.39 4.84 15.73
N GLN A 150 26.22 3.89 16.13
CA GLN A 150 27.69 4.07 16.17
C GLN A 150 28.29 4.37 14.79
N ASN A 151 27.73 3.78 13.74
CA ASN A 151 28.25 3.87 12.37
C ASN A 151 27.64 5.03 11.55
N VAL A 152 26.82 5.88 12.18
CA VAL A 152 26.19 7.01 11.49
C VAL A 152 27.21 8.14 11.36
N THR A 153 27.67 8.41 10.15
CA THR A 153 28.47 9.60 9.85
C THR A 153 27.69 10.85 10.20
N ASP A 154 28.34 11.79 10.88
CA ASP A 154 27.77 13.10 11.15
C ASP A 154 27.66 13.87 9.82
N ILE A 155 26.43 13.97 9.33
CA ILE A 155 26.10 14.83 8.20
C ILE A 155 25.92 16.24 8.76
N LYS A 156 26.62 17.20 8.18
CA LYS A 156 26.43 18.62 8.52
C LYS A 156 25.00 19.02 8.12
N ASP A 157 24.24 19.52 9.09
CA ASP A 157 22.86 19.96 8.92
C ASP A 157 22.72 21.30 9.67
N ASP A 158 22.91 22.41 8.94
CA ASP A 158 22.95 23.74 9.53
C ASP A 158 21.64 24.09 10.26
N ASN A 159 20.50 23.60 9.76
CA ASN A 159 19.20 23.81 10.38
C ASN A 159 19.09 23.05 11.72
N LEU A 160 19.60 21.82 11.77
CA LEU A 160 19.64 21.03 12.98
C LEU A 160 20.62 21.60 14.01
N ASP A 161 21.80 22.04 13.56
CA ASP A 161 22.83 22.64 14.42
C ASP A 161 22.31 23.93 15.09
N GLU A 162 21.49 24.73 14.40
CA GLU A 162 20.86 25.95 14.95
C GLU A 162 19.75 25.62 15.96
N LEU A 163 18.91 24.63 15.69
CA LEU A 163 17.73 24.31 16.51
C LEU A 163 18.03 23.37 17.69
N GLU A 164 19.13 22.63 17.63
CA GLU A 164 19.48 21.63 18.63
C GLU A 164 19.51 22.18 20.07
N PRO A 165 20.13 23.35 20.36
CA PRO A 165 20.15 23.89 21.73
C PRO A 165 18.75 24.24 22.27
N GLU A 166 17.89 24.84 21.45
CA GLU A 166 16.50 25.16 21.82
C GLU A 166 15.71 23.88 22.09
N LEU A 167 15.82 22.88 21.19
CA LEU A 167 15.13 21.60 21.33
C LEU A 167 15.58 20.85 22.58
N LYS A 168 16.89 20.78 22.88
CA LYS A 168 17.38 20.13 24.11
C LYS A 168 16.95 20.88 25.37
N SER A 169 16.89 22.21 25.33
CA SER A 169 16.39 23.01 26.46
C SER A 169 14.89 22.82 26.67
N THR A 170 14.11 22.70 25.59
CA THR A 170 12.64 22.59 25.64
C THR A 170 12.21 21.16 25.98
N PHE A 171 12.95 20.17 25.49
CA PHE A 171 12.70 18.74 25.65
C PHE A 171 13.91 18.05 26.29
N PRO A 172 14.22 18.34 27.58
CA PRO A 172 15.33 17.69 28.26
C PRO A 172 15.12 16.18 28.40
N ILE A 173 13.85 15.75 28.39
CA ILE A 173 13.41 14.35 28.33
C ILE A 173 12.16 14.31 27.44
N VAL A 174 12.14 13.39 26.48
CA VAL A 174 10.96 13.09 25.66
C VAL A 174 10.15 11.98 26.34
N ASN A 175 8.86 12.24 26.55
CA ASN A 175 7.90 11.35 27.20
C ASN A 175 6.54 11.42 26.49
N SER A 176 5.56 10.62 26.93
CA SER A 176 4.24 10.55 26.28
C SER A 176 3.47 11.87 26.24
N GLU A 177 3.76 12.84 27.13
CA GLU A 177 3.06 14.12 27.18
C GLU A 177 3.61 15.13 26.16
N ASN A 178 4.90 15.04 25.83
CA ASN A 178 5.57 15.99 24.94
C ASN A 178 6.06 15.39 23.61
N GLU A 179 5.99 14.06 23.44
CA GLU A 179 6.48 13.35 22.25
C GLU A 179 5.86 13.90 20.97
N GLN A 180 4.55 14.17 20.98
CA GLN A 180 3.88 14.74 19.81
C GLN A 180 4.53 16.07 19.39
N LEU A 181 4.68 17.00 20.33
CA LEU A 181 5.22 18.32 20.05
C LEU A 181 6.70 18.23 19.60
N PHE A 182 7.47 17.33 20.22
CA PHE A 182 8.87 17.09 19.84
C PHE A 182 8.99 16.63 18.38
N TYR A 183 8.23 15.60 17.99
CA TYR A 183 8.26 15.07 16.62
C TYR A 183 7.72 16.08 15.60
N GLU A 184 6.67 16.83 15.94
CA GLU A 184 6.11 17.86 15.06
C GLU A 184 7.08 19.04 14.88
N ARG A 185 7.83 19.44 15.91
CA ARG A 185 8.91 20.44 15.80
C ARG A 185 10.00 19.96 14.85
N LEU A 186 10.44 18.71 14.98
CA LEU A 186 11.41 18.11 14.07
C LEU A 186 10.88 18.05 12.63
N LEU A 187 9.62 17.66 12.44
CA LEU A 187 8.98 17.59 11.12
C LEU A 187 8.87 18.96 10.44
N LYS A 188 8.71 20.03 11.23
CA LYS A 188 8.66 21.42 10.77
C LYS A 188 10.01 22.00 10.37
N MET A 189 11.13 21.37 10.75
CA MET A 189 12.45 21.88 10.39
C MET A 189 12.56 22.01 8.86
N PRO A 190 13.13 23.11 8.34
CA PRO A 190 13.28 23.30 6.90
C PRO A 190 14.18 22.23 6.30
N ASP A 191 14.08 22.06 4.98
CA ASP A 191 14.87 21.14 4.16
C ASP A 191 14.69 19.64 4.44
N ASN A 192 13.74 19.27 5.31
CA ASN A 192 13.36 17.87 5.50
C ASN A 192 12.67 17.30 4.26
N ASN A 193 12.99 16.04 3.95
CA ASN A 193 12.19 15.24 3.01
C ASN A 193 11.30 14.27 3.80
N ILE A 194 10.03 14.19 3.40
CA ILE A 194 9.03 13.36 4.05
C ILE A 194 8.57 12.31 3.06
N VAL A 195 8.60 11.04 3.45
CA VAL A 195 8.04 9.95 2.68
C VAL A 195 6.76 9.46 3.36
N LEU A 196 5.62 9.65 2.69
CA LEU A 196 4.35 9.03 3.06
C LEU A 196 4.27 7.65 2.41
N TYR A 197 4.31 6.60 3.23
CA TYR A 197 4.33 5.21 2.78
C TYR A 197 2.93 4.59 2.80
N CYS A 198 2.43 4.25 1.62
CA CYS A 198 1.19 3.51 1.38
C CYS A 198 1.53 2.02 1.21
N HIS A 199 1.24 1.22 2.22
CA HIS A 199 1.64 -0.18 2.25
C HIS A 199 0.80 -1.07 1.32
N GLY A 200 1.38 -2.21 0.92
CA GLY A 200 0.66 -3.24 0.15
C GLY A 200 -0.38 -4.01 0.96
N ASN A 201 -1.05 -4.93 0.30
CA ASN A 201 -2.10 -5.78 0.89
C ASN A 201 -1.58 -6.63 2.07
N THR A 202 -2.48 -7.11 2.92
CA THR A 202 -2.24 -7.99 4.10
C THR A 202 -1.42 -7.38 5.25
N ALA A 203 -1.54 -8.00 6.43
CA ALA A 203 -0.78 -7.70 7.64
C ALA A 203 -0.94 -6.24 8.11
N SER A 204 0.12 -5.61 8.63
CA SER A 204 0.06 -4.25 9.18
C SER A 204 1.29 -3.41 8.85
N ARG A 205 1.26 -2.10 9.16
CA ARG A 205 2.39 -1.18 9.00
C ARG A 205 3.68 -1.71 9.64
N GLY A 206 3.57 -2.52 10.70
CA GLY A 206 4.71 -3.12 11.41
C GLY A 206 5.28 -4.41 10.81
N SER A 207 4.78 -4.88 9.66
CA SER A 207 5.04 -6.25 9.20
C SER A 207 6.21 -6.40 8.23
N GLY A 208 7.14 -7.31 8.55
CA GLY A 208 8.12 -7.89 7.61
C GLY A 208 8.99 -6.86 6.88
N HIS A 209 9.03 -6.96 5.55
CA HIS A 209 9.87 -6.13 4.68
C HIS A 209 9.61 -4.63 4.79
N ARG A 210 8.43 -4.23 5.29
CA ARG A 210 8.07 -2.81 5.48
C ARG A 210 9.01 -2.13 6.46
N ILE A 211 9.41 -2.83 7.53
CA ILE A 211 10.38 -2.33 8.50
C ILE A 211 11.73 -2.03 7.84
N ASP A 212 12.17 -2.90 6.92
CA ASP A 212 13.41 -2.71 6.18
C ASP A 212 13.34 -1.50 5.25
N VAL A 213 12.19 -1.25 4.62
CA VAL A 213 11.96 -0.04 3.82
C VAL A 213 12.05 1.21 4.70
N TYR A 214 11.40 1.22 5.88
CA TYR A 214 11.45 2.38 6.78
C TYR A 214 12.88 2.63 7.27
N LYS A 215 13.63 1.57 7.57
CA LYS A 215 15.05 1.63 7.93
C LYS A 215 15.90 2.19 6.78
N LEU A 216 15.66 1.75 5.54
CA LEU A 216 16.34 2.30 4.37
C LEU A 216 16.07 3.81 4.22
N LEU A 217 14.81 4.22 4.28
CA LEU A 217 14.42 5.63 4.09
C LEU A 217 14.93 6.54 5.21
N ARG A 218 14.88 6.10 6.48
CA ARG A 218 15.45 6.88 7.58
C ARG A 218 16.98 6.97 7.52
N ASN A 219 17.65 5.94 6.98
CA ASN A 219 19.09 5.95 6.76
C ASN A 219 19.50 6.93 5.64
N LEU A 220 18.59 7.19 4.68
CA LEU A 220 18.74 8.26 3.69
C LEU A 220 18.45 9.65 4.28
N GLY A 221 18.05 9.73 5.55
CA GLY A 221 17.81 10.97 6.26
C GLY A 221 16.41 11.53 6.11
N TYR A 222 15.43 10.67 5.78
CA TYR A 222 14.04 11.09 5.56
C TYR A 222 13.15 10.80 6.75
N HIS A 223 12.16 11.66 6.98
CA HIS A 223 11.03 11.32 7.83
C HIS A 223 10.16 10.31 7.09
N VAL A 224 9.75 9.24 7.76
CA VAL A 224 8.80 8.27 7.19
C VAL A 224 7.51 8.34 7.97
N ILE A 225 6.40 8.52 7.26
CA ILE A 225 5.06 8.48 7.83
C ILE A 225 4.35 7.32 7.17
N SER A 226 4.01 6.30 7.96
CA SER A 226 3.28 5.11 7.51
C SER A 226 2.04 4.95 8.36
N PHE A 227 1.03 4.30 7.83
CA PHE A 227 -0.25 4.12 8.51
C PHE A 227 -0.84 2.77 8.14
N ASP A 228 -1.80 2.28 8.91
CA ASP A 228 -2.68 1.18 8.49
C ASP A 228 -4.00 1.75 8.00
N TYR A 229 -4.45 1.29 6.83
CA TYR A 229 -5.80 1.62 6.35
C TYR A 229 -6.86 1.15 7.36
N ARG A 230 -8.08 1.71 7.27
CA ARG A 230 -9.26 1.13 7.96
C ARG A 230 -9.33 -0.39 7.76
N GLY A 231 -9.67 -1.12 8.82
CA GLY A 231 -9.72 -2.58 8.80
C GLY A 231 -8.36 -3.30 8.83
N TYR A 232 -7.23 -2.59 8.84
CA TYR A 232 -5.90 -3.19 8.98
C TYR A 232 -5.27 -2.88 10.35
N GLY A 233 -4.42 -3.78 10.83
CA GLY A 233 -3.65 -3.56 12.06
C GLY A 233 -4.53 -3.27 13.27
N ASP A 234 -4.27 -2.13 13.92
CA ASP A 234 -5.02 -1.58 15.04
C ASP A 234 -5.91 -0.38 14.65
N SER A 235 -6.06 -0.10 13.35
CA SER A 235 -7.10 0.80 12.84
C SER A 235 -8.49 0.20 13.06
N ASP A 236 -9.52 1.04 13.13
CA ASP A 236 -10.88 0.56 13.42
C ASP A 236 -11.34 -0.49 12.39
N ASP A 237 -12.05 -1.52 12.87
CA ASP A 237 -12.49 -2.68 12.10
C ASP A 237 -13.69 -2.33 11.20
N VAL A 238 -13.43 -1.54 10.17
CA VAL A 238 -14.38 -1.14 9.13
C VAL A 238 -13.99 -1.80 7.82
N SER A 239 -14.96 -2.46 7.16
CA SER A 239 -14.74 -3.12 5.87
C SER A 239 -14.14 -2.13 4.86
N PRO A 240 -12.93 -2.38 4.32
CA PRO A 240 -12.30 -1.43 3.43
C PRO A 240 -13.03 -1.31 2.08
N THR A 241 -12.96 -0.13 1.50
CA THR A 241 -13.34 0.18 0.12
C THR A 241 -12.19 0.92 -0.54
N GLU A 242 -12.13 0.95 -1.87
CA GLU A 242 -11.08 1.71 -2.57
C GLU A 242 -11.11 3.19 -2.17
N GLU A 243 -12.29 3.82 -2.19
CA GLU A 243 -12.45 5.21 -1.77
C GLU A 243 -12.04 5.41 -0.30
N GLY A 244 -12.40 4.46 0.58
CA GLY A 244 -12.07 4.52 2.00
C GLY A 244 -10.56 4.50 2.26
N VAL A 245 -9.82 3.57 1.64
CA VAL A 245 -8.36 3.51 1.83
C VAL A 245 -7.63 4.71 1.22
N VAL A 246 -8.16 5.30 0.14
CA VAL A 246 -7.64 6.55 -0.45
C VAL A 246 -7.95 7.75 0.46
N ARG A 247 -9.13 7.78 1.09
CA ARG A 247 -9.51 8.79 2.08
C ARG A 247 -8.60 8.76 3.29
N ASP A 248 -8.26 7.56 3.78
CA ASP A 248 -7.31 7.38 4.88
C ASP A 248 -5.93 7.96 4.52
N ALA A 249 -5.43 7.67 3.31
CA ALA A 249 -4.17 8.22 2.81
C ALA A 249 -4.17 9.76 2.70
N LEU A 250 -5.27 10.33 2.20
CA LEU A 250 -5.47 11.77 2.13
C LEU A 250 -5.48 12.42 3.53
N ALA A 251 -6.12 11.79 4.52
CA ALA A 251 -6.16 12.30 5.88
C ALA A 251 -4.75 12.37 6.50
N VAL A 252 -3.92 11.36 6.28
CA VAL A 252 -2.51 11.37 6.71
C VAL A 252 -1.72 12.46 5.98
N TYR A 253 -1.93 12.64 4.69
CA TYR A 253 -1.31 13.74 3.95
C TYR A 253 -1.69 15.12 4.51
N TYR A 254 -2.98 15.36 4.77
CA TYR A 254 -3.43 16.64 5.33
C TYR A 254 -2.91 16.85 6.76
N TYR A 255 -2.77 15.79 7.57
CA TYR A 255 -2.07 15.86 8.85
C TYR A 255 -0.65 16.41 8.67
N ILE A 256 0.12 15.88 7.70
CA ILE A 256 1.47 16.36 7.38
C ILE A 256 1.45 17.83 6.95
N ARG A 257 0.53 18.19 6.03
CA ARG A 257 0.44 19.56 5.48
C ARG A 257 0.01 20.61 6.51
N ASN A 258 -0.77 20.22 7.51
CA ASN A 258 -1.13 21.10 8.62
C ASN A 258 0.07 21.40 9.54
N ILE A 259 1.08 20.55 9.53
CA ILE A 259 2.30 20.71 10.33
C ILE A 259 3.36 21.46 9.55
N THR A 260 3.64 21.07 8.30
CA THR A 260 4.80 21.56 7.56
C THR A 260 4.54 21.79 6.07
N THR A 261 5.32 22.69 5.50
CA THR A 261 5.36 22.96 4.06
C THR A 261 6.42 22.14 3.31
N ASN A 262 7.25 21.38 4.01
CA ASN A 262 8.31 20.55 3.47
C ASN A 262 7.86 19.62 2.32
N PRO A 263 8.78 19.26 1.40
CA PRO A 263 8.48 18.37 0.28
C PRO A 263 8.04 16.98 0.76
N VAL A 264 6.89 16.54 0.26
CA VAL A 264 6.34 15.20 0.50
C VAL A 264 6.52 14.33 -0.75
N PHE A 265 7.05 13.13 -0.57
CA PHE A 265 7.10 12.08 -1.57
C PHE A 265 6.19 10.94 -1.15
N ILE A 266 5.46 10.36 -2.10
CA ILE A 266 4.60 9.21 -1.83
C ILE A 266 5.34 7.94 -2.23
N TRP A 267 5.34 6.93 -1.38
CA TRP A 267 5.81 5.59 -1.73
C TRP A 267 4.64 4.62 -1.65
N GLY A 268 4.23 4.05 -2.79
CA GLY A 268 3.23 3.00 -2.84
C GLY A 268 3.90 1.64 -3.09
N HIS A 269 3.56 0.62 -2.29
CA HIS A 269 3.96 -0.76 -2.54
C HIS A 269 2.75 -1.62 -2.89
N SER A 270 2.78 -2.39 -3.99
CA SER A 270 1.71 -3.33 -4.35
C SER A 270 0.33 -2.64 -4.36
N LEU A 271 -0.67 -3.09 -3.58
CA LEU A 271 -1.97 -2.40 -3.39
C LEU A 271 -1.83 -0.89 -3.15
N GLY A 272 -0.82 -0.48 -2.38
CA GLY A 272 -0.53 0.92 -2.07
C GLY A 272 -0.17 1.78 -3.31
N THR A 273 0.23 1.17 -4.43
CA THR A 273 0.44 1.89 -5.71
C THR A 273 -0.88 2.37 -6.32
N GLY A 274 -1.94 1.56 -6.22
CA GLY A 274 -3.31 1.93 -6.56
C GLY A 274 -3.81 3.09 -5.69
N VAL A 275 -3.57 3.00 -4.38
CA VAL A 275 -3.92 4.06 -3.42
C VAL A 275 -3.16 5.36 -3.72
N ALA A 276 -1.84 5.28 -3.91
CA ALA A 276 -0.98 6.44 -4.15
C ALA A 276 -1.33 7.19 -5.44
N THR A 277 -1.58 6.46 -6.53
CA THR A 277 -1.95 7.07 -7.83
C THR A 277 -3.33 7.73 -7.77
N ASN A 278 -4.32 7.09 -7.15
CA ASN A 278 -5.66 7.68 -6.97
C ASN A 278 -5.61 8.92 -6.06
N MET A 279 -4.91 8.82 -4.92
CA MET A 279 -4.67 9.95 -4.02
C MET A 279 -4.05 11.15 -4.75
N LEU A 280 -3.03 10.93 -5.57
CA LEU A 280 -2.38 11.99 -6.36
C LEU A 280 -3.30 12.61 -7.41
N SER A 281 -4.12 11.82 -8.09
CA SER A 281 -5.17 12.34 -8.98
C SER A 281 -6.11 13.28 -8.25
N LYS A 282 -6.61 12.88 -7.07
CA LYS A 282 -7.48 13.71 -6.23
C LYS A 282 -6.79 15.00 -5.78
N LEU A 283 -5.53 14.92 -5.33
CA LEU A 283 -4.76 16.10 -4.91
C LEU A 283 -4.52 17.07 -6.08
N ASN A 284 -4.19 16.57 -7.26
CA ASN A 284 -4.02 17.41 -8.45
C ASN A 284 -5.32 18.14 -8.82
N ASN A 285 -6.46 17.47 -8.71
CA ASN A 285 -7.77 18.09 -8.94
C ASN A 285 -8.11 19.19 -7.91
N LEU A 286 -7.47 19.17 -6.73
CA LEU A 286 -7.59 20.18 -5.68
C LEU A 286 -6.49 21.27 -5.76
N ASP A 287 -5.63 21.26 -6.79
CA ASP A 287 -4.45 22.14 -6.95
C ASP A 287 -3.46 22.07 -5.76
N GLU A 288 -3.40 20.91 -5.08
CA GLU A 288 -2.50 20.69 -3.95
C GLU A 288 -1.06 20.44 -4.43
N LYS A 289 -0.18 21.40 -4.16
CA LYS A 289 1.22 21.42 -4.63
C LYS A 289 2.23 20.93 -3.59
N GLY A 290 1.80 20.21 -2.56
CA GLY A 290 2.69 19.72 -1.50
C GLY A 290 3.52 18.49 -1.89
N VAL A 291 3.01 17.66 -2.80
CA VAL A 291 3.68 16.44 -3.25
C VAL A 291 4.67 16.73 -4.38
N ARG A 292 5.89 16.20 -4.26
CA ARG A 292 7.01 16.40 -5.20
C ARG A 292 7.30 15.22 -6.12
N GLY A 293 6.83 14.03 -5.79
CA GLY A 293 7.08 12.83 -6.58
C GLY A 293 6.42 11.60 -5.97
N VAL A 294 6.34 10.54 -6.78
CA VAL A 294 5.83 9.23 -6.34
C VAL A 294 6.77 8.10 -6.74
N ILE A 295 7.00 7.19 -5.81
CA ILE A 295 7.73 5.96 -6.00
C ILE A 295 6.71 4.82 -5.97
N LEU A 296 6.62 4.05 -7.06
CA LEU A 296 5.71 2.93 -7.22
C LEU A 296 6.51 1.64 -7.25
N GLU A 297 6.45 0.89 -6.15
CA GLU A 297 7.12 -0.40 -5.98
C GLU A 297 6.17 -1.56 -6.29
N ALA A 298 6.57 -2.40 -7.24
CA ALA A 298 5.78 -3.51 -7.76
C ALA A 298 4.32 -3.11 -8.13
N PRO A 299 4.12 -2.09 -8.98
CA PRO A 299 2.78 -1.61 -9.30
C PRO A 299 2.02 -2.54 -10.25
N PHE A 300 0.71 -2.35 -10.29
CA PHE A 300 -0.20 -2.96 -11.25
C PHE A 300 -1.00 -1.90 -12.01
N THR A 301 -1.63 -2.28 -13.13
CA THR A 301 -2.41 -1.36 -13.96
C THR A 301 -3.80 -1.11 -13.39
N ASN A 302 -4.53 -2.19 -13.12
CA ASN A 302 -5.84 -2.17 -12.47
C ASN A 302 -6.13 -3.57 -11.90
N ILE A 303 -7.14 -3.67 -11.02
CA ILE A 303 -7.45 -4.93 -10.33
C ILE A 303 -7.89 -6.05 -11.28
N LYS A 304 -8.50 -5.70 -12.42
CA LYS A 304 -8.96 -6.68 -13.41
C LYS A 304 -7.78 -7.33 -14.13
N ASP A 305 -6.77 -6.55 -14.48
CA ASP A 305 -5.54 -7.07 -15.07
C ASP A 305 -4.71 -7.86 -14.05
N GLU A 306 -4.62 -7.37 -12.81
CA GLU A 306 -3.98 -8.08 -11.69
C GLU A 306 -4.59 -9.47 -11.51
N ILE A 307 -5.91 -9.53 -11.28
CA ILE A 307 -6.63 -10.78 -11.05
C ILE A 307 -6.45 -11.77 -12.21
N ARG A 308 -6.53 -11.32 -13.46
CA ARG A 308 -6.40 -12.22 -14.62
C ARG A 308 -4.98 -12.76 -14.82
N MET A 309 -3.96 -11.99 -14.43
CA MET A 309 -2.56 -12.39 -14.55
C MET A 309 -2.02 -13.08 -13.31
N HIS A 310 -2.72 -12.98 -12.18
CA HIS A 310 -2.38 -13.66 -10.95
C HIS A 310 -2.31 -15.20 -11.16
N PRO A 311 -1.29 -15.89 -10.63
CA PRO A 311 -1.16 -17.34 -10.77
C PRO A 311 -2.41 -18.14 -10.36
N PHE A 312 -3.12 -17.71 -9.31
CA PHE A 312 -4.38 -18.34 -8.86
C PHE A 312 -5.51 -18.29 -9.89
N ALA A 313 -5.51 -17.33 -10.81
CA ALA A 313 -6.52 -17.27 -11.86
C ALA A 313 -6.22 -18.22 -13.03
N ARG A 314 -5.03 -18.83 -13.12
CA ARG A 314 -4.69 -19.78 -14.20
C ARG A 314 -5.75 -20.88 -14.44
N PRO A 315 -6.29 -21.57 -13.42
CA PRO A 315 -7.35 -22.56 -13.62
C PRO A 315 -8.70 -21.95 -14.05
N PHE A 316 -8.96 -20.67 -13.75
CA PHE A 316 -10.28 -20.05 -13.93
C PHE A 316 -10.37 -19.07 -15.10
N LYS A 317 -9.26 -18.43 -15.50
CA LYS A 317 -9.24 -17.27 -16.40
C LYS A 317 -9.71 -17.55 -17.83
N HIS A 318 -9.71 -18.81 -18.24
CA HIS A 318 -10.17 -19.23 -19.56
C HIS A 318 -11.64 -19.67 -19.59
N LEU A 319 -12.29 -19.71 -18.42
CA LEU A 319 -13.71 -20.03 -18.32
C LEU A 319 -14.54 -18.89 -18.94
N PRO A 320 -15.56 -19.20 -19.75
CA PRO A 320 -16.33 -18.18 -20.46
C PRO A 320 -17.10 -17.24 -19.51
N TRP A 321 -17.33 -17.66 -18.26
CA TRP A 321 -17.99 -16.84 -17.23
C TRP A 321 -17.03 -16.10 -16.31
N PHE A 322 -15.69 -16.24 -16.42
CA PHE A 322 -14.74 -15.62 -15.47
C PHE A 322 -14.96 -14.11 -15.31
N ASP A 323 -15.05 -13.39 -16.42
CA ASP A 323 -15.29 -11.94 -16.39
C ASP A 323 -16.66 -11.60 -15.82
N HIS A 324 -17.66 -12.44 -16.10
CA HIS A 324 -19.01 -12.27 -15.60
C HIS A 324 -19.07 -12.50 -14.08
N THR A 325 -18.33 -13.47 -13.55
CA THR A 325 -18.40 -13.85 -12.14
C THR A 325 -17.39 -13.12 -11.26
N ILE A 326 -16.25 -12.69 -11.79
CA ILE A 326 -15.14 -12.12 -11.00
C ILE A 326 -14.92 -10.64 -11.35
N SER A 327 -14.45 -10.33 -12.56
CA SER A 327 -13.99 -8.96 -12.89
C SER A 327 -15.13 -7.93 -12.96
N ARG A 328 -16.28 -8.26 -13.57
CA ARG A 328 -17.41 -7.32 -13.69
C ARG A 328 -18.03 -6.96 -12.33
N PRO A 329 -18.29 -7.90 -11.41
CA PRO A 329 -18.79 -7.58 -10.07
C PRO A 329 -17.86 -6.63 -9.30
N MET A 330 -16.55 -6.86 -9.32
CA MET A 330 -15.60 -5.97 -8.63
C MET A 330 -15.68 -4.53 -9.17
N TYR A 331 -15.73 -4.36 -10.49
CA TYR A 331 -15.88 -3.05 -11.12
C TYR A 331 -17.22 -2.39 -10.80
N ALA A 332 -18.30 -3.17 -10.78
CA ALA A 332 -19.64 -2.69 -10.43
C ALA A 332 -19.71 -2.24 -8.96
N ASN A 333 -18.88 -2.82 -8.09
CA ASN A 333 -18.78 -2.49 -6.67
C ASN A 333 -17.64 -1.52 -6.35
N SER A 334 -17.14 -0.79 -7.36
CA SER A 334 -16.09 0.24 -7.21
C SER A 334 -14.81 -0.26 -6.54
N LEU A 335 -14.43 -1.52 -6.83
CA LEU A 335 -13.13 -2.10 -6.52
C LEU A 335 -12.38 -2.20 -7.84
N ARG A 336 -11.64 -1.16 -8.23
CA ARG A 336 -11.05 -1.02 -9.56
C ARG A 336 -9.54 -0.76 -9.53
N PHE A 337 -9.08 0.10 -8.62
CA PHE A 337 -7.69 0.52 -8.46
C PHE A 337 -7.05 0.88 -9.80
N GLU A 338 -7.68 1.81 -10.54
CA GLU A 338 -7.37 2.14 -11.94
C GLU A 338 -6.12 3.02 -12.06
N SER A 339 -4.96 2.51 -11.63
CA SER A 339 -3.67 3.20 -11.76
C SER A 339 -3.35 3.58 -13.20
N ASP A 340 -3.77 2.77 -14.17
CA ASP A 340 -3.66 3.08 -15.59
C ASP A 340 -4.44 4.31 -16.04
N GLN A 341 -5.53 4.68 -15.36
CA GLN A 341 -6.22 5.95 -15.55
C GLN A 341 -5.52 7.06 -14.74
N HIS A 342 -5.35 6.84 -13.43
CA HIS A 342 -4.89 7.89 -12.50
C HIS A 342 -3.47 8.38 -12.77
N ILE A 343 -2.59 7.55 -13.33
CA ILE A 343 -1.22 7.94 -13.68
C ILE A 343 -1.15 9.10 -14.69
N SER A 344 -2.24 9.32 -15.41
CA SER A 344 -2.42 10.37 -16.41
C SER A 344 -3.09 11.63 -15.85
N GLU A 345 -3.37 11.68 -14.55
CA GLU A 345 -4.19 12.72 -13.91
C GLU A 345 -3.39 13.61 -12.94
N PHE A 346 -2.08 13.37 -12.77
CA PHE A 346 -1.20 14.17 -11.92
C PHE A 346 0.16 14.40 -12.57
N ARG A 347 0.81 15.54 -12.25
CA ARG A 347 1.99 16.01 -12.98
C ARG A 347 3.33 15.65 -12.36
N GLN A 348 3.33 15.20 -11.11
CA GLN A 348 4.53 14.89 -10.34
C GLN A 348 5.35 13.77 -11.01
N PRO A 349 6.69 13.80 -10.92
CA PRO A 349 7.55 12.75 -11.43
C PRO A 349 7.25 11.39 -10.77
N ILE A 350 7.50 10.33 -11.52
CA ILE A 350 7.23 8.95 -11.14
C ILE A 350 8.51 8.14 -11.23
N LEU A 351 8.86 7.44 -10.16
CA LEU A 351 9.83 6.34 -10.21
C LEU A 351 9.10 5.02 -10.03
N ILE A 352 9.14 4.15 -11.03
CA ILE A 352 8.65 2.79 -10.93
C ILE A 352 9.82 1.85 -10.67
N VAL A 353 9.71 1.00 -9.65
CA VAL A 353 10.69 -0.06 -9.34
C VAL A 353 10.00 -1.42 -9.34
N HIS A 354 10.54 -2.40 -10.07
CA HIS A 354 9.94 -3.74 -10.14
C HIS A 354 10.98 -4.83 -10.39
N ALA A 355 10.90 -5.91 -9.60
CA ALA A 355 11.67 -7.13 -9.80
C ALA A 355 11.00 -8.06 -10.82
N GLU A 356 11.80 -8.64 -11.72
CA GLU A 356 11.29 -9.58 -12.74
C GLU A 356 10.76 -10.89 -12.16
N ASP A 357 11.28 -11.30 -11.01
CA ASP A 357 10.88 -12.53 -10.32
C ASP A 357 9.73 -12.30 -9.32
N ASP A 358 8.99 -11.21 -9.47
CA ASP A 358 7.74 -10.97 -8.77
C ASP A 358 6.63 -11.91 -9.28
N TYR A 359 6.31 -12.91 -8.45
CA TYR A 359 5.24 -13.87 -8.70
C TYR A 359 3.89 -13.47 -8.10
N VAL A 360 3.83 -12.38 -7.32
CA VAL A 360 2.60 -11.86 -6.72
C VAL A 360 1.96 -10.86 -7.68
N VAL A 361 2.71 -9.84 -8.07
CA VAL A 361 2.31 -8.87 -9.10
C VAL A 361 3.25 -9.06 -10.31
N PRO A 362 2.80 -9.74 -11.38
CA PRO A 362 3.66 -10.02 -12.52
C PRO A 362 4.33 -8.76 -13.09
N PHE A 363 5.65 -8.80 -13.31
CA PHE A 363 6.47 -7.70 -13.85
C PHE A 363 5.88 -6.99 -15.07
N GLN A 364 5.17 -7.73 -15.93
CA GLN A 364 4.55 -7.18 -17.13
C GLN A 364 3.50 -6.11 -16.83
N LEU A 365 2.86 -6.14 -15.65
CA LEU A 365 1.93 -5.12 -15.20
C LEU A 365 2.61 -3.79 -14.93
N GLY A 366 3.70 -3.81 -14.15
CA GLY A 366 4.46 -2.59 -13.85
C GLY A 366 5.08 -1.98 -15.10
N TYR A 367 5.62 -2.82 -16.00
CA TYR A 367 6.12 -2.35 -17.29
C TYR A 367 5.00 -1.79 -18.19
N ARG A 368 3.80 -2.40 -18.17
CA ARG A 368 2.65 -1.85 -18.91
C ARG A 368 2.24 -0.50 -18.36
N LEU A 369 2.17 -0.34 -17.04
CA LEU A 369 1.83 0.94 -16.41
C LEU A 369 2.84 2.02 -16.78
N TYR A 370 4.14 1.69 -16.79
CA TYR A 370 5.20 2.57 -17.28
C TYR A 370 4.95 3.05 -18.72
N ARG A 371 4.63 2.11 -19.63
CA ARG A 371 4.32 2.43 -21.03
C ARG A 371 3.11 3.36 -21.14
N ILE A 372 2.03 3.07 -20.40
CA ILE A 372 0.84 3.92 -20.36
C ILE A 372 1.23 5.34 -19.92
N ALA A 373 1.97 5.47 -18.83
CA ALA A 373 2.43 6.77 -18.33
C ALA A 373 3.22 7.58 -19.39
N LEU A 374 4.12 6.93 -20.13
CA LEU A 374 4.86 7.58 -21.22
C LEU A 374 3.97 8.02 -22.39
N ASP A 375 2.94 7.24 -22.68
CA ASP A 375 2.08 7.47 -23.84
C ASP A 375 0.96 8.51 -23.54
N THR A 376 0.53 8.65 -22.28
CA THR A 376 -0.61 9.49 -21.89
C THR A 376 -0.24 10.79 -21.19
N ARG A 377 0.89 10.86 -20.48
CA ARG A 377 1.27 12.07 -19.70
C ARG A 377 1.81 13.17 -20.61
N GLY A 378 1.56 14.42 -20.22
CA GLY A 378 2.06 15.59 -20.95
C GLY A 378 3.59 15.67 -20.93
N LYS A 379 4.20 16.06 -22.06
CA LYS A 379 5.67 16.21 -22.18
C LYS A 379 6.29 17.24 -21.21
N ALA A 380 5.48 18.15 -20.68
CA ALA A 380 5.89 19.16 -19.71
C ALA A 380 5.76 18.69 -18.24
N TRP A 381 5.21 17.50 -18.01
CA TRP A 381 5.05 16.95 -16.67
C TRP A 381 6.35 16.32 -16.18
N GLY A 382 6.42 16.02 -14.89
CA GLY A 382 7.53 15.32 -14.29
C GLY A 382 7.79 13.99 -14.99
N PRO A 383 9.08 13.62 -15.17
CA PRO A 383 9.48 12.43 -15.91
C PRO A 383 8.96 11.15 -15.27
N VAL A 384 8.92 10.10 -16.10
CA VAL A 384 8.61 8.74 -15.66
C VAL A 384 9.87 7.91 -15.81
N GLU A 385 10.43 7.49 -14.68
CA GLU A 385 11.58 6.60 -14.57
C GLU A 385 11.11 5.17 -14.28
N PHE A 386 11.81 4.19 -14.86
CA PHE A 386 11.55 2.78 -14.59
C PHE A 386 12.86 2.06 -14.32
N HIS A 387 13.01 1.52 -13.12
CA HIS A 387 14.13 0.69 -12.74
C HIS A 387 13.70 -0.78 -12.62
N ARG A 388 14.34 -1.60 -13.44
CA ARG A 388 14.11 -3.05 -13.50
C ARG A 388 15.16 -3.76 -12.64
N PHE A 389 14.72 -4.57 -11.68
CA PHE A 389 15.61 -5.48 -10.96
C PHE A 389 15.60 -6.87 -11.60
N GLU A 390 16.77 -7.36 -11.97
CA GLU A 390 16.91 -8.66 -12.63
C GLU A 390 16.41 -9.82 -11.76
N GLY A 391 15.69 -10.78 -12.37
CA GLY A 391 15.14 -11.93 -11.63
C GLY A 391 16.19 -12.92 -11.11
N SER A 392 17.45 -12.74 -11.52
CA SER A 392 18.62 -13.42 -10.95
C SER A 392 18.92 -12.97 -9.51
N ARG A 393 18.50 -11.75 -9.12
CA ARG A 393 18.75 -11.13 -7.82
C ARG A 393 17.89 -11.67 -6.68
N LYS A 394 16.75 -12.31 -6.99
CA LYS A 394 15.85 -12.95 -6.01
C LYS A 394 15.17 -12.01 -5.02
N TYR A 395 14.88 -10.77 -5.43
CA TYR A 395 14.14 -9.81 -4.59
C TYR A 395 12.63 -10.10 -4.52
N GLY A 396 12.06 -10.67 -5.59
CA GLY A 396 10.64 -10.96 -5.68
C GLY A 396 9.75 -9.74 -5.37
N HIS A 397 8.61 -9.98 -4.74
CA HIS A 397 7.60 -8.94 -4.49
C HIS A 397 7.94 -7.96 -3.35
N LYS A 398 8.86 -8.33 -2.45
CA LYS A 398 8.99 -7.68 -1.13
C LYS A 398 10.39 -7.17 -0.79
N PHE A 399 11.43 -7.70 -1.42
CA PHE A 399 12.81 -7.51 -0.94
C PHE A 399 13.64 -6.62 -1.86
N ILE A 400 13.00 -5.78 -2.69
CA ILE A 400 13.71 -4.75 -3.47
C ILE A 400 14.47 -3.80 -2.54
N CYS A 401 13.98 -3.59 -1.31
CA CYS A 401 14.65 -2.83 -0.25
C CYS A 401 16.05 -3.35 0.13
N HIS A 402 16.40 -4.59 -0.22
CA HIS A 402 17.72 -5.16 0.01
C HIS A 402 18.68 -4.95 -1.16
N ALA A 403 18.25 -4.28 -2.23
CA ALA A 403 19.10 -3.99 -3.37
C ALA A 403 20.14 -2.89 -3.04
N PRO A 404 21.45 -3.14 -3.27
CA PRO A 404 22.50 -2.18 -2.91
C PRO A 404 22.40 -0.87 -3.69
N GLU A 405 21.84 -0.88 -4.90
CA GLU A 405 21.63 0.30 -5.74
C GLU A 405 20.38 1.11 -5.39
N LEU A 406 19.43 0.55 -4.62
CA LEU A 406 18.18 1.23 -4.30
C LEU A 406 18.39 2.53 -3.50
N PRO A 407 19.23 2.59 -2.46
CA PRO A 407 19.47 3.84 -1.71
C PRO A 407 19.86 5.01 -2.61
N ASP A 408 20.74 4.78 -3.60
CA ASP A 408 21.20 5.81 -4.53
C ASP A 408 20.12 6.19 -5.53
N LEU A 409 19.35 5.22 -6.03
CA LEU A 409 18.19 5.46 -6.90
C LEU A 409 17.19 6.40 -6.23
N ILE A 410 16.81 6.11 -4.97
CA ILE A 410 15.86 6.92 -4.21
C ILE A 410 16.41 8.30 -3.90
N ARG A 411 17.68 8.38 -3.48
CA ARG A 411 18.36 9.64 -3.20
C ARG A 411 18.40 10.54 -4.43
N ASN A 412 18.76 9.99 -5.58
CA ASN A 412 18.82 10.73 -6.83
C ASN A 412 17.44 11.24 -7.24
N PHE A 413 16.42 10.37 -7.22
CA PHE A 413 15.06 10.77 -7.54
C PHE A 413 14.55 11.92 -6.65
N ILE A 414 14.69 11.78 -5.33
CA ILE A 414 14.26 12.82 -4.38
C ILE A 414 15.05 14.11 -4.58
N ASN A 415 16.38 14.05 -4.68
CA ASN A 415 17.21 15.25 -4.82
C ASN A 415 16.97 15.98 -6.13
N ASN A 416 16.71 15.26 -7.22
CA ASN A 416 16.44 15.86 -8.52
C ASN A 416 15.11 16.63 -8.56
N TYR A 417 14.12 16.19 -7.79
CA TYR A 417 12.74 16.71 -7.91
C TYR A 417 12.19 17.40 -6.67
N ARG A 418 12.91 17.43 -5.53
CA ARG A 418 12.43 18.04 -4.28
C ARG A 418 12.03 19.52 -4.40
N ASN A 419 12.66 20.25 -5.30
CA ASN A 419 12.42 21.69 -5.50
C ASN A 419 11.57 21.98 -6.75
N GLU A 420 11.23 20.97 -7.53
CA GLU A 420 10.47 21.11 -8.76
C GLU A 420 8.97 21.16 -8.46
N ILE A 421 8.24 22.02 -9.19
CA ILE A 421 6.79 22.13 -9.13
C ILE A 421 6.27 21.97 -10.55
N PHE A 422 5.47 20.92 -10.78
CA PHE A 422 4.93 20.56 -12.09
C PHE A 422 3.43 20.90 -12.22
#